data_AF-A0A654D070-F1
#
_entry.id   AF-A0A654D070-F1
#
_cell.length_a   1.000
_cell.length_b   1.000
_cell.length_c   1.000
_cell.angle_alpha   90.00
_cell.angle_beta   90.00
_cell.angle_gamma   90.00
#
_symmetry.space_group_name_H-M   'P 1'
#
loop_
_entity.id
_entity.type
_entity.pdbx_description
1 polymer ?
#
loop_
_entity_poly.entity_id
_entity_poly.type
_entity_poly.pdbx_seq_one_letter_code
_entity_poly.pdbx_strand_id
1 'polypeptide(L)'
;MAIKGLKGAQNMINGKVKKYRKGIRDLVRTTGEHIQSASKLGAPPMIDNLIHGQIVSNQNGYGYVVQVNEMPGAGLMRNMPVYLEFGTGLYAANYVKTLPLEWQKAALKYYINGKGSTKTHAYLQPAWVTATSGFVEKVKGVLRS
;
A
#
# COMPACT_ATOMS: atom_id res chain seq x y z
N MET A 1 -38.30 23.90 -24.96
CA MET A 1 -37.19 23.07 -25.50
C MET A 1 -35.94 23.06 -24.61
N ALA A 2 -35.63 24.11 -23.85
CA ALA A 2 -34.42 24.20 -23.01
C ALA A 2 -34.25 23.07 -21.94
N ILE A 3 -35.35 22.58 -21.36
CA ILE A 3 -35.33 21.55 -20.29
C ILE A 3 -34.81 20.19 -20.80
N LYS A 4 -35.07 19.83 -22.07
CA LYS A 4 -34.54 18.59 -22.67
C LYS A 4 -33.03 18.65 -22.90
N GLY A 5 -32.50 19.82 -23.30
CA GLY A 5 -31.06 20.03 -23.47
C GLY A 5 -30.30 19.96 -22.15
N LEU A 6 -30.85 20.55 -21.08
CA LEU A 6 -30.25 20.54 -19.75
C LEU A 6 -30.19 19.11 -19.16
N LYS A 7 -31.26 18.34 -19.30
CA LYS A 7 -31.32 16.93 -18.85
C LYS A 7 -30.36 16.04 -19.64
N GLY A 8 -30.20 16.29 -20.94
CA GLY A 8 -29.20 15.62 -21.77
C GLY A 8 -27.77 15.90 -21.30
N ALA A 9 -27.43 17.17 -21.07
CA ALA A 9 -26.13 17.58 -20.54
C ALA A 9 -25.84 16.96 -19.17
N GLN A 10 -26.83 16.97 -18.26
CA GLN A 10 -26.71 16.34 -16.94
C GLN A 10 -26.43 14.83 -17.05
N ASN A 11 -27.13 14.11 -17.92
CA ASN A 11 -26.90 12.68 -18.14
C ASN A 11 -25.50 12.40 -18.70
N MET A 12 -25.01 13.23 -19.63
CA MET A 12 -23.66 13.10 -20.16
C MET A 12 -22.59 13.32 -19.08
N ILE A 13 -22.75 14.35 -18.24
CA ILE A 13 -21.86 14.64 -17.11
C ILE A 13 -21.86 13.47 -16.13
N ASN A 14 -23.04 12.98 -15.74
CA ASN A 14 -23.18 11.84 -14.83
C ASN A 14 -22.53 10.56 -15.38
N GLY A 15 -22.67 10.32 -16.69
CA GLY A 15 -22.01 9.20 -17.37
C GLY A 15 -20.48 9.29 -17.29
N LYS A 16 -19.91 10.46 -17.57
CA LYS A 16 -18.46 10.69 -17.45
C LYS A 16 -17.95 10.52 -16.03
N VAL A 17 -18.64 11.11 -15.04
CA VAL A 17 -18.28 10.97 -13.62
C VAL A 17 -18.31 9.51 -13.18
N LYS A 18 -19.32 8.74 -13.60
CA LYS A 18 -19.40 7.30 -13.31
C LYS A 18 -18.23 6.52 -13.92
N LYS A 19 -17.86 6.83 -15.18
CA LYS A 19 -16.69 6.24 -15.86
C LYS A 19 -15.40 6.54 -15.10
N TYR A 20 -15.16 7.80 -14.72
CA TYR A 20 -13.97 8.20 -13.98
C TYR A 20 -13.86 7.53 -12.61
N ARG A 21 -14.97 7.48 -11.85
CA ARG A 21 -14.99 6.79 -10.55
C ARG A 21 -14.64 5.31 -10.70
N LYS A 22 -15.19 4.63 -11.70
CA LYS A 22 -14.86 3.22 -11.97
C LYS A 22 -13.38 3.08 -12.33
N GLY A 23 -12.87 3.89 -13.26
CA GLY A 23 -11.47 3.82 -13.70
C GLY A 23 -10.48 4.07 -12.56
N ILE A 24 -10.76 5.06 -11.69
CA ILE A 24 -9.93 5.33 -10.51
C ILE A 24 -9.99 4.15 -9.53
N ARG A 25 -11.17 3.59 -9.27
CA ARG A 25 -11.31 2.40 -8.41
C ARG A 25 -10.51 1.21 -8.94
N ASP A 26 -10.59 0.94 -10.24
CA ASP A 26 -9.87 -0.15 -10.88
C ASP A 26 -8.35 0.06 -10.83
N LEU A 27 -7.90 1.30 -11.02
CA LEU A 27 -6.48 1.66 -10.90
C LEU A 27 -5.96 1.51 -9.46
N VAL A 28 -6.73 1.96 -8.46
CA VAL A 28 -6.41 1.78 -7.03
C VAL A 28 -6.31 0.29 -6.70
N ARG A 29 -7.28 -0.51 -7.15
CA ARG A 29 -7.31 -1.96 -6.94
C ARG A 29 -6.07 -2.64 -7.51
N THR A 30 -5.81 -2.44 -8.81
CA THR A 30 -4.70 -3.11 -9.51
C THR A 30 -3.35 -2.70 -8.95
N THR A 31 -3.17 -1.43 -8.61
CA THR A 31 -1.95 -0.96 -7.92
C THR A 31 -1.80 -1.64 -6.56
N GLY A 32 -2.87 -1.73 -5.78
CA GLY A 32 -2.87 -2.40 -4.49
C GLY A 32 -2.57 -3.90 -4.54
N GLU A 33 -3.18 -4.62 -5.49
CA GLU A 33 -2.93 -6.04 -5.76
C GLU A 33 -1.45 -6.27 -6.14
N HIS A 34 -0.84 -5.33 -6.86
CA HIS A 34 0.59 -5.39 -7.19
C HIS A 34 1.46 -5.20 -5.94
N ILE A 35 1.13 -4.25 -5.06
CA ILE A 35 1.82 -4.07 -3.77
C ILE A 35 1.73 -5.35 -2.96
N GLN A 36 0.54 -5.93 -2.82
CA GLN A 36 0.33 -7.15 -2.05
C GLN A 36 1.18 -8.30 -2.60
N SER A 37 1.15 -8.51 -3.92
CA SER A 37 1.86 -9.60 -4.58
C SER A 37 3.38 -9.46 -4.44
N ALA A 38 3.92 -8.26 -4.71
CA ALA A 38 5.34 -7.99 -4.54
C ALA A 38 5.79 -8.09 -3.08
N SER A 39 4.94 -7.67 -2.14
CA SER A 39 5.21 -7.82 -0.70
C SER A 39 5.28 -9.29 -0.30
N LYS A 40 4.41 -10.16 -0.83
CA LYS A 40 4.48 -11.61 -0.56
C LYS A 40 5.78 -12.24 -1.07
N LEU A 41 6.25 -11.83 -2.25
CA LEU A 41 7.48 -12.35 -2.84
C LEU A 41 8.74 -11.95 -2.05
N GLY A 42 8.75 -10.75 -1.46
CA GLY A 42 9.87 -10.28 -0.64
C GLY A 42 9.83 -10.72 0.82
N ALA A 43 8.67 -11.21 1.29
CA ALA A 43 8.47 -11.54 2.69
C ALA A 43 9.08 -12.89 3.07
N PRO A 44 9.47 -13.08 4.34
CA PRO A 44 9.82 -14.40 4.86
C PRO A 44 8.63 -15.38 4.74
N PRO A 45 8.89 -16.69 4.52
CA PRO A 45 7.84 -17.71 4.35
C PRO A 45 6.85 -17.84 5.53
N MET A 46 7.19 -17.29 6.69
CA MET A 46 6.31 -17.30 7.87
C MET A 46 5.32 -16.12 7.90
N ILE A 47 5.54 -15.08 7.08
CA ILE A 47 4.74 -13.85 7.05
C ILE A 47 3.97 -13.68 5.73
N ASP A 48 4.38 -14.31 4.64
CA ASP A 48 3.72 -14.19 3.32
C ASP A 48 2.20 -14.42 3.35
N ASN A 49 1.76 -15.42 4.12
CA ASN A 49 0.36 -15.80 4.31
C ASN A 49 -0.42 -14.84 5.20
N LEU A 50 0.27 -13.93 5.89
CA LEU A 50 -0.32 -12.89 6.74
C LEU A 50 -0.49 -11.57 5.98
N ILE A 51 0.02 -11.45 4.75
CA ILE A 51 -0.09 -10.24 3.94
C ILE A 51 -1.41 -10.26 3.15
N HIS A 52 -2.33 -9.39 3.53
CA HIS A 52 -3.65 -9.29 2.93
C HIS A 52 -3.90 -7.89 2.39
N GLY A 53 -4.54 -7.82 1.23
CA GLY A 53 -4.93 -6.59 0.59
C GLY A 53 -6.45 -6.47 0.52
N GLN A 54 -6.97 -5.27 0.74
CA GLN A 54 -8.39 -4.98 0.56
C GLN A 54 -8.59 -3.58 -0.01
N ILE A 55 -9.57 -3.44 -0.91
CA ILE A 55 -10.08 -2.11 -1.27
C ILE A 55 -10.91 -1.60 -0.10
N VAL A 56 -10.62 -0.37 0.29
CA VAL A 56 -11.48 0.41 1.17
C VAL A 56 -12.10 1.54 0.36
N SER A 57 -13.40 1.75 0.55
CA SER A 57 -14.06 2.97 0.08
C SER A 57 -14.50 3.76 1.29
N ASN A 58 -14.14 5.05 1.34
CA ASN A 58 -14.60 5.97 2.37
C ASN A 58 -15.13 7.26 1.74
N GLN A 59 -15.54 8.21 2.56
CA GLN A 59 -16.06 9.51 2.11
C GLN A 59 -15.05 10.30 1.26
N ASN A 60 -13.75 10.00 1.39
CA ASN A 60 -12.64 10.63 0.67
C ASN A 60 -12.25 9.89 -0.62
N GLY A 61 -12.93 8.79 -0.97
CA GLY A 61 -12.72 8.06 -2.22
C GLY A 61 -12.35 6.59 -2.02
N TYR A 62 -11.52 6.07 -2.93
CA TYR A 62 -11.05 4.69 -2.92
C TYR A 62 -9.61 4.62 -2.42
N GLY A 63 -9.36 3.72 -1.48
CA GLY A 63 -8.03 3.32 -1.06
C GLY A 63 -7.85 1.81 -1.25
N TYR A 64 -6.60 1.38 -1.25
CA TYR A 64 -6.26 -0.02 -1.08
C TYR A 64 -5.35 -0.13 0.13
N VAL A 65 -5.73 -0.98 1.08
CA VAL A 65 -4.97 -1.19 2.30
C VAL A 65 -4.33 -2.56 2.21
N VAL A 66 -3.01 -2.59 2.31
CA VAL A 66 -2.25 -3.82 2.55
C VAL A 66 -1.98 -3.87 4.05
N GLN A 67 -2.42 -4.95 4.68
CA GLN A 67 -2.25 -5.22 6.10
C GLN A 67 -1.41 -6.49 6.26
N VAL A 68 -0.64 -6.53 7.35
CA VAL A 68 -0.01 -7.77 7.79
C VAL A 68 -0.71 -8.18 9.08
N ASN A 69 -1.38 -9.32 9.04
CA ASN A 69 -2.10 -9.87 10.18
C ASN A 69 -1.11 -10.37 11.25
N GLU A 70 -1.57 -10.38 12.50
CA GLU A 70 -0.81 -10.97 13.61
C GLU A 70 -0.64 -12.49 13.39
N MET A 71 0.50 -13.05 13.79
CA MET A 71 0.71 -14.49 13.81
C MET A 71 -0.17 -15.14 14.90
N PRO A 72 -1.01 -16.14 14.57
CA PRO A 72 -1.78 -16.87 15.56
C PRO A 72 -0.87 -17.52 16.61
N GLY A 73 -1.20 -17.38 17.90
CA GLY A 73 -0.46 -17.99 19.03
C GLY A 73 0.75 -17.19 19.53
N ALA A 74 1.08 -16.07 18.89
CA ALA A 74 2.27 -15.29 19.21
C ALA A 74 1.99 -14.22 20.27
N GLY A 75 1.49 -14.60 21.46
CA GLY A 75 0.95 -13.71 22.53
C GLY A 75 1.79 -12.51 23.00
N LEU A 76 3.00 -12.29 22.45
CA LEU A 76 3.88 -11.13 22.66
C LEU A 76 4.36 -10.43 21.36
N MET A 77 3.93 -10.88 20.18
CA MET A 77 4.53 -10.51 18.88
C MET A 77 3.67 -9.57 18.02
N ARG A 78 2.87 -8.71 18.65
CA ARG A 78 1.95 -7.77 17.96
C ARG A 78 2.62 -6.76 17.01
N ASN A 79 3.95 -6.60 17.08
CA ASN A 79 4.71 -5.61 16.29
C ASN A 79 5.74 -6.23 15.31
N MET A 80 5.69 -7.53 15.08
CA MET A 80 6.69 -8.21 14.25
C MET A 80 6.78 -7.81 12.78
N PRO A 81 5.71 -7.48 12.05
CA PRO A 81 5.79 -7.32 10.60
C PRO A 81 6.78 -6.24 10.17
N VAL A 82 6.61 -5.04 10.71
CA VAL A 82 7.47 -3.89 10.37
C VAL A 82 8.88 -4.08 10.95
N TYR A 83 8.98 -4.68 12.14
CA TYR A 83 10.27 -4.99 12.73
C TYR A 83 11.06 -6.00 11.89
N LEU A 84 10.41 -7.04 11.36
CA LEU A 84 11.01 -8.01 10.46
C LEU A 84 11.41 -7.41 9.12
N GLU A 85 10.63 -6.44 8.62
CA GLU A 85 10.93 -5.75 7.38
C GLU A 85 12.31 -5.08 7.42
N PHE A 86 12.60 -4.37 8.51
CA PHE A 86 13.90 -3.74 8.72
C PHE A 86 14.96 -4.69 9.29
N GLY A 87 14.56 -5.88 9.75
CA GLY A 87 15.41 -6.79 10.50
C GLY A 87 15.60 -6.31 11.93
N THR A 88 16.58 -6.87 12.64
CA THR A 88 16.73 -6.63 14.08
C THR A 88 18.18 -6.41 14.49
N GLY A 89 18.39 -5.77 15.64
CA GLY A 89 19.70 -5.46 16.21
C GLY A 89 20.70 -4.86 15.23
N LEU A 90 21.84 -5.53 15.03
CA LEU A 90 22.90 -5.07 14.12
C LEU A 90 22.44 -5.01 12.66
N TYR A 91 21.62 -5.97 12.21
CA TYR A 91 21.12 -6.01 10.83
C TYR A 91 20.19 -4.84 10.55
N ALA A 92 19.27 -4.54 11.48
CA ALA A 92 18.46 -3.32 11.42
C ALA A 92 19.33 -2.07 11.38
N ALA A 93 20.30 -1.94 12.29
CA ALA A 93 21.15 -0.76 12.36
C ALA A 93 21.96 -0.55 11.06
N ASN A 94 22.44 -1.62 10.43
CA ASN A 94 23.20 -1.53 9.17
C ASN A 94 22.30 -1.25 7.97
N TYR A 95 21.15 -1.93 7.86
CA TYR A 95 20.22 -1.73 6.76
C TYR A 95 19.53 -0.37 6.82
N VAL A 96 18.99 0.01 7.97
CA VAL A 96 18.24 1.27 8.11
C VAL A 96 19.09 2.47 7.73
N LYS A 97 20.38 2.49 8.07
CA LYS A 97 21.32 3.57 7.68
C LYS A 97 21.44 3.79 6.17
N THR A 98 21.18 2.78 5.34
CA THR A 98 21.25 2.90 3.87
C THR A 98 19.97 3.45 3.26
N LEU A 99 18.88 3.55 4.05
CA LEU A 99 17.59 4.03 3.57
C LEU A 99 17.51 5.56 3.56
N PRO A 100 16.63 6.15 2.74
CA PRO A 100 16.29 7.57 2.84
C PRO A 100 15.86 7.99 4.25
N LEU A 101 16.15 9.25 4.62
CA LEU A 101 15.94 9.77 5.99
C LEU A 101 14.51 9.55 6.51
N GLU A 102 13.50 9.69 5.67
CA GLU A 102 12.10 9.48 6.06
C GLU A 102 11.82 8.02 6.46
N TRP A 103 12.49 7.06 5.82
CA TRP A 103 12.35 5.64 6.15
C TRP A 103 13.15 5.27 7.38
N GLN A 104 14.30 5.94 7.61
CA GLN A 104 15.03 5.83 8.87
C GLN A 104 14.15 6.25 10.06
N LYS A 105 13.50 7.41 9.95
CA LYS A 105 12.56 7.90 10.96
C LYS A 105 11.39 6.94 11.18
N ALA A 106 10.86 6.33 10.11
CA ALA A 106 9.80 5.34 10.21
C ALA A 106 10.28 4.08 10.94
N ALA A 107 11.45 3.53 10.58
CA ALA A 107 12.03 2.33 11.18
C ALA A 107 12.31 2.52 12.69
N LEU A 108 12.75 3.71 13.11
CA LEU A 108 13.00 4.04 14.52
C LEU A 108 11.76 3.92 15.41
N LYS A 109 10.55 4.11 14.86
CA LYS A 109 9.29 3.94 15.62
C LYS A 109 9.03 2.50 16.03
N TYR A 110 9.66 1.54 15.37
CA TYR A 110 9.46 0.11 15.59
C TYR A 110 10.68 -0.56 16.24
N TYR A 111 11.70 0.21 16.60
CA TYR A 111 12.93 -0.32 17.19
C TYR A 111 12.76 -0.53 18.71
N ILE A 112 12.55 -1.78 19.13
CA ILE A 112 12.15 -2.05 20.52
C ILE A 112 13.34 -2.27 21.48
N ASN A 113 14.50 -2.77 21.05
CA ASN A 113 15.61 -3.05 22.01
C ASN A 113 16.99 -3.39 21.44
N GLY A 114 17.19 -3.42 20.11
CA GLY A 114 18.50 -3.62 19.48
C GLY A 114 19.25 -4.93 19.73
N LYS A 115 18.62 -5.93 20.36
CA LYS A 115 19.25 -7.21 20.71
C LYS A 115 18.97 -8.36 19.75
N GLY A 116 18.21 -8.12 18.67
CA GLY A 116 17.83 -9.18 17.73
C GLY A 116 18.91 -9.51 16.68
N SER A 117 18.80 -10.71 16.10
CA SER A 117 19.70 -11.26 15.07
C SER A 117 19.01 -11.58 13.74
N THR A 118 17.71 -11.33 13.63
CA THR A 118 16.96 -11.53 12.38
C THR A 118 17.42 -10.56 11.32
N LYS A 119 17.70 -11.11 10.12
CA LYS A 119 18.08 -10.35 8.94
C LYS A 119 16.92 -9.50 8.43
N THR A 120 17.26 -8.44 7.71
CA THR A 120 16.30 -7.60 7.01
C THR A 120 15.64 -8.36 5.88
N HIS A 121 14.32 -8.21 5.75
CA HIS A 121 13.55 -8.65 4.60
C HIS A 121 12.73 -7.48 4.09
N ALA A 122 13.23 -6.73 3.11
CA ALA A 122 12.49 -5.58 2.61
C ALA A 122 11.35 -6.05 1.69
N TYR A 123 10.09 -5.89 2.11
CA TYR A 123 8.96 -6.44 1.37
C TYR A 123 7.80 -5.46 1.15
N LEU A 124 7.34 -4.73 2.17
CA LEU A 124 6.20 -3.80 2.01
C LEU A 124 6.60 -2.47 1.38
N GLN A 125 7.62 -1.80 1.93
CA GLN A 125 8.01 -0.48 1.46
C GLN A 125 8.54 -0.51 0.02
N PRO A 126 9.45 -1.43 -0.37
CA PRO A 126 9.90 -1.50 -1.77
C PRO A 126 8.75 -1.78 -2.74
N ALA A 127 7.81 -2.67 -2.36
CA ALA A 127 6.63 -2.97 -3.15
C ALA A 127 5.74 -1.74 -3.32
N TRP A 128 5.52 -0.98 -2.24
CA TRP A 128 4.74 0.25 -2.27
C TRP A 128 5.37 1.29 -3.20
N VAL A 129 6.66 1.58 -3.03
CA VAL A 129 7.38 2.57 -3.86
C VAL A 129 7.33 2.20 -5.34
N THR A 130 7.60 0.93 -5.64
CA THR A 130 7.64 0.43 -7.02
C THR A 130 6.27 0.51 -7.68
N ALA A 131 5.21 0.06 -6.98
CA ALA A 131 3.87 0.02 -7.54
C ALA A 131 3.21 1.40 -7.64
N THR A 132 3.52 2.31 -6.71
CA THR A 132 2.95 3.67 -6.70
C THR A 132 3.71 4.66 -7.57
N SER A 133 4.88 4.29 -8.10
CA SER A 133 5.60 5.10 -9.07
C SER A 133 4.72 5.43 -10.28
N GLY A 134 4.59 6.73 -10.58
CA GLY A 134 3.74 7.24 -11.66
C GLY A 134 2.22 7.08 -11.42
N PHE A 135 1.77 6.71 -10.22
CA PHE A 135 0.35 6.52 -9.92
C PHE A 135 -0.49 7.77 -10.22
N VAL A 136 0.01 8.95 -9.87
CA VAL A 136 -0.65 10.24 -10.15
C VAL A 136 -0.84 10.45 -11.65
N GLU A 137 0.15 10.12 -12.48
CA GLU A 137 0.05 10.24 -13.94
C GLU A 137 -0.97 9.25 -14.51
N LYS A 138 -1.05 8.02 -13.97
CA LYS A 138 -2.09 7.05 -14.34
C LYS A 138 -3.49 7.57 -13.98
N VAL A 139 -3.66 8.21 -12.83
CA VAL A 139 -4.93 8.86 -12.43
C VAL A 139 -5.29 9.98 -13.41
N LYS A 140 -4.33 10.86 -13.76
CA LYS A 140 -4.55 11.90 -14.76
C LYS A 140 -4.95 11.31 -16.12
N GLY A 141 -4.36 10.19 -16.51
CA GLY A 141 -4.72 9.44 -17.72
C GLY A 141 -6.19 9.00 -17.72
N VAL A 142 -6.68 8.46 -16.61
CA VAL A 142 -8.11 8.08 -16.46
C VAL A 142 -9.02 9.30 -16.63
N LEU A 143 -8.67 10.44 -16.04
CA LEU A 143 -9.47 11.66 -16.10
C LEU A 143 -9.50 12.32 -17.48
N ARG A 144 -8.52 12.02 -18.34
CA ARG A 144 -8.43 12.51 -19.73
C ARG A 144 -9.17 11.62 -20.74
N SER A 145 -9.57 10.40 -20.33
CA SER A 145 -10.27 9.42 -21.18
C SER A 145 -11.79 9.66 -21.28
#